data_AF-A0A0C2ZSY3-F1
#
_entry.id   AF-A0A0C2ZSY3-F1
#
_cell.length_a   1.000
_cell.length_b   1.000
_cell.length_c   1.000
_cell.angle_alpha   90.00
_cell.angle_beta   90.00
_cell.angle_gamma   90.00
#
_symmetry.space_group_name_H-M   'P 1'
#
loop_
_entity.id
_entity.type
_entity.pdbx_description
1 polymer ?
#
loop_
_entity_poly.entity_id
_entity_poly.type
_entity_poly.pdbx_seq_one_letter_code
_entity_poly.pdbx_strand_id
1 'polypeptide(L)'
;IWLLDHHTAKIGYKMRSDLGDWLRHHLKKGVSEQGSAAQENLDLCGLSVTPLRGQWENQCALQLSIRAHVLKKEPDTVLVLQADIDNTNKLLQLARTTIEKGNATPGILDALASLECTHAKLAAQAETLYSSLNVHNQFSELSHVSLDFVRTLLMARDLKINIWKRAVGSFFEWDRLDCAVGGKDKPLGEFHRELVLLLTRR
;
A
#
# COMPACT_ATOMS: atom_id res chain seq x y z
N ILE A 1 -4.82 34.15 23.88
CA ILE A 1 -3.39 33.85 24.12
C ILE A 1 -3.22 33.13 25.47
N TRP A 2 -3.57 33.75 26.60
CA TRP A 2 -3.43 33.14 27.95
C TRP A 2 -4.08 31.75 28.14
N LEU A 3 -5.27 31.51 27.57
CA LEU A 3 -5.96 30.21 27.68
C LEU A 3 -5.20 29.08 26.95
N LEU A 4 -4.59 29.39 25.80
CA LEU A 4 -3.82 28.44 25.01
C LEU A 4 -2.49 28.11 25.71
N ASP A 5 -1.84 29.12 26.29
CA ASP A 5 -0.59 28.92 27.03
C ASP A 5 -0.80 28.09 28.29
N HIS A 6 -1.87 28.36 29.06
CA HIS A 6 -2.21 27.58 30.25
C HIS A 6 -2.55 26.12 29.89
N HIS A 7 -3.27 25.90 28.78
CA HIS A 7 -3.61 24.56 28.31
C HIS A 7 -2.38 23.81 27.81
N THR A 8 -1.48 24.47 27.07
CA THR A 8 -0.21 23.90 26.61
C THR A 8 0.69 23.54 27.79
N ALA A 9 0.73 24.37 28.84
CA ALA A 9 1.44 24.08 30.08
C ALA A 9 0.87 22.85 30.81
N LYS A 10 -0.46 22.71 30.86
CA LYS A 10 -1.14 21.56 31.46
C LYS A 10 -0.88 20.26 30.68
N ILE A 11 -0.91 20.32 29.34
CA ILE A 11 -0.55 19.20 28.48
C ILE A 11 0.92 18.81 28.71
N GLY A 12 1.83 19.78 28.72
CA GLY A 12 3.26 19.54 28.93
C GLY A 12 3.57 18.99 30.32
N TYR A 13 2.82 19.37 31.35
CA TYR A 13 2.95 18.77 32.69
C TYR A 13 2.51 17.30 32.69
N LYS A 14 1.33 17.01 32.13
CA LYS A 14 0.79 15.65 32.05
C LYS A 14 1.64 14.72 31.18
N MET A 15 2.11 15.20 30.03
CA MET A 15 3.02 14.42 29.19
C MET A 15 4.31 14.07 29.92
N ARG A 16 4.86 14.99 30.74
CA ARG A 16 6.08 14.73 31.53
C ARG A 16 5.83 13.75 32.69
N SER A 17 4.68 13.82 33.36
CA SER A 17 4.34 12.85 34.41
C SER A 17 4.17 11.45 33.85
N ASP A 18 3.53 11.33 32.69
CA ASP A 18 3.14 10.05 32.11
C ASP A 18 4.25 9.45 31.24
N LEU A 19 5.31 10.22 30.92
CA LEU A 19 6.41 9.81 30.04
C LEU A 19 7.13 8.56 30.55
N GLY A 20 7.33 8.44 31.86
CA GLY A 20 8.02 7.29 32.44
C GLY A 20 7.23 5.99 32.27
N ASP A 21 5.92 6.04 32.48
CA ASP A 21 5.04 4.89 32.27
C ASP A 21 4.90 4.56 30.78
N TRP A 22 4.79 5.59 29.93
CA TRP A 22 4.77 5.43 28.49
C TRP A 22 6.06 4.76 27.97
N LEU A 23 7.25 5.19 28.42
CA LEU A 23 8.53 4.59 28.03
C LEU A 23 8.64 3.13 28.48
N ARG A 24 8.22 2.83 29.71
CA ARG A 24 8.22 1.45 30.25
C ARG A 24 7.28 0.56 29.44
N HIS A 25 6.10 1.05 29.13
CA HIS A 25 5.11 0.33 28.33
C HIS A 25 5.61 0.11 26.90
N HIS A 26 6.13 1.15 26.24
CA HIS A 26 6.66 1.07 24.89
C HIS A 26 7.85 0.09 24.79
N LEU A 27 8.79 0.10 25.74
CA LEU A 27 9.89 -0.85 25.78
C LEU A 27 9.42 -2.30 25.96
N LYS A 28 8.44 -2.52 26.84
CA LYS A 28 7.93 -3.87 27.12
C LYS A 28 7.07 -4.39 25.97
N LYS A 29 6.05 -3.63 25.56
CA LYS A 29 5.05 -4.03 24.58
C LYS A 29 5.51 -3.80 23.15
N GLY A 30 5.95 -2.59 22.82
CA GLY A 30 6.34 -2.19 21.47
C GLY A 30 7.70 -2.75 21.03
N VAL A 31 8.66 -2.91 21.94
CA VAL A 31 10.01 -3.41 21.57
C VAL A 31 10.18 -4.89 21.90
N SER A 32 9.97 -5.30 23.15
CA SER A 32 10.27 -6.67 23.57
C SER A 32 9.24 -7.69 23.07
N GLU A 33 7.95 -7.47 23.35
CA GLU A 33 6.90 -8.42 22.95
C GLU A 33 6.74 -8.48 21.42
N GLN A 34 6.69 -7.32 20.74
CA GLN A 34 6.65 -7.29 19.28
C GLN A 34 7.93 -7.84 18.63
N GLY A 35 9.10 -7.55 19.19
CA GLY A 35 10.36 -8.13 18.71
C GLY A 35 10.36 -9.65 18.80
N SER A 36 9.82 -10.20 19.88
CA SER A 36 9.68 -11.65 20.06
C SER A 36 8.70 -12.27 19.05
N ALA A 37 7.54 -11.64 18.84
CA ALA A 37 6.57 -12.09 17.83
C ALA A 37 7.12 -11.99 16.39
N ALA A 38 7.89 -10.95 16.10
CA ALA A 38 8.57 -10.81 14.81
C ALA A 38 9.63 -11.90 14.64
N GLN A 39 10.39 -12.23 15.68
CA GLN A 39 11.38 -13.30 15.66
C GLN A 39 10.72 -14.67 15.43
N GLU A 40 9.60 -14.96 16.09
CA GLU A 40 8.84 -16.20 15.86
C GLU A 40 8.39 -16.33 14.40
N ASN A 41 7.91 -15.23 13.80
CA ASN A 41 7.56 -15.22 12.37
C ASN A 41 8.78 -15.46 11.46
N LEU A 42 9.97 -14.96 11.83
CA LEU A 42 11.20 -15.21 11.08
C LEU A 42 11.65 -16.66 11.19
N ASP A 43 11.54 -17.24 12.39
CA ASP A 43 11.89 -18.63 12.66
C ASP A 43 10.97 -19.58 11.88
N LEU A 44 9.68 -19.27 11.79
CA LEU A 44 8.70 -20.00 10.96
C LEU A 44 9.04 -19.95 9.46
N CYS A 45 9.61 -18.85 8.98
CA CYS A 45 10.03 -18.71 7.58
C CYS A 45 11.33 -19.49 7.28
N GLY A 46 12.06 -19.98 8.28
CA GLY A 46 13.29 -20.76 8.13
C GLY A 46 14.47 -19.98 7.51
N LEU A 47 14.37 -18.65 7.43
CA LEU A 47 15.41 -17.78 6.86
C LEU A 47 16.20 -17.10 7.97
N SER A 48 17.54 -17.13 7.88
CA SER A 48 18.38 -16.40 8.82
C SER A 48 18.27 -14.88 8.63
N VAL A 49 18.49 -14.11 9.69
CA VAL A 49 18.38 -12.64 9.68
C VAL A 49 19.43 -11.99 8.76
N THR A 50 20.60 -12.62 8.62
CA THR A 50 21.74 -12.10 7.84
C THR A 50 21.40 -11.80 6.37
N PRO A 51 20.84 -12.72 5.58
CA PRO A 51 20.42 -12.44 4.21
C PRO A 51 19.29 -11.39 4.12
N LEU A 52 18.37 -11.35 5.09
CA LEU A 52 17.32 -10.34 5.12
C LEU A 52 17.89 -8.93 5.31
N ARG A 53 18.92 -8.80 6.16
CA ARG A 53 19.62 -7.52 6.37
C ARG A 53 20.36 -7.05 5.12
N GLY A 54 21.08 -7.94 4.44
CA GLY A 54 21.72 -7.62 3.16
C GLY A 54 20.71 -7.23 2.07
N GLN A 55 19.56 -7.93 2.00
CA GLN A 55 18.48 -7.57 1.09
C GLN A 55 17.85 -6.21 1.41
N TRP A 56 17.77 -5.84 2.69
CA TRP A 56 17.28 -4.53 3.12
C TRP A 56 18.25 -3.42 2.73
N GLU A 57 19.55 -3.59 2.96
CA GLU A 57 20.58 -2.62 2.58
C GLU A 57 20.60 -2.38 1.06
N ASN A 58 20.52 -3.45 0.27
CA ASN A 58 20.39 -3.36 -1.18
C ASN A 58 19.12 -2.59 -1.60
N GLN A 59 18.01 -2.79 -0.90
CA GLN A 59 16.77 -2.04 -1.16
C GLN A 59 16.91 -0.56 -0.84
N CYS A 60 17.53 -0.21 0.30
CA CYS A 60 17.80 1.18 0.66
C CYS A 60 18.69 1.86 -0.38
N ALA A 61 19.76 1.19 -0.82
CA ALA A 61 20.66 1.69 -1.85
C ALA A 61 19.94 1.92 -3.19
N LEU A 62 19.06 1.01 -3.59
CA LEU A 62 18.24 1.14 -4.80
C LEU A 62 17.19 2.26 -4.69
N GLN A 63 16.56 2.44 -3.52
CA GLN A 63 15.57 3.50 -3.29
C GLN A 63 16.18 4.90 -3.33
N LEU A 64 17.44 5.04 -2.96
CA LEU A 64 18.19 6.29 -3.03
C LEU A 64 18.76 6.56 -4.45
N SER A 65 18.66 5.59 -5.36
CA SER A 65 19.11 5.75 -6.74
C SER A 65 18.09 6.48 -7.61
N ILE A 66 18.52 7.54 -8.29
CA ILE A 66 17.72 8.35 -9.22
C ILE A 66 17.12 7.50 -10.35
N ARG A 67 17.83 6.45 -10.78
CA ARG A 67 17.43 5.54 -11.86
C ARG A 67 16.18 4.73 -11.49
N ALA A 68 16.00 4.41 -10.21
CA ALA A 68 14.85 3.64 -9.73
C ALA A 68 13.54 4.46 -9.73
N HIS A 69 13.62 5.79 -9.64
CA HIS A 69 12.43 6.65 -9.61
C HIS A 69 11.79 6.83 -11.00
N VAL A 70 12.61 6.91 -12.07
CA VAL A 70 12.12 7.07 -13.46
C VAL A 70 11.43 5.78 -13.92
N LEU A 71 12.06 4.63 -13.71
CA LEU A 71 11.48 3.32 -14.03
C LEU A 71 10.30 2.95 -13.11
N LYS A 72 10.02 3.66 -12.01
CA LYS A 72 8.85 3.34 -11.18
C LYS A 72 7.56 3.83 -11.83
N LYS A 73 7.59 5.00 -12.47
CA LYS A 73 6.37 5.67 -12.95
C LYS A 73 5.78 5.01 -14.20
N GLU A 74 6.61 4.59 -15.14
CA GLU A 74 6.17 4.01 -16.41
C GLU A 74 5.49 2.64 -16.25
N PRO A 75 6.07 1.62 -15.56
CA PRO A 75 5.38 0.35 -15.34
C PRO A 75 4.18 0.49 -14.39
N ASP A 76 4.21 1.40 -13.41
CA ASP A 76 3.04 1.66 -12.55
C ASP A 76 1.84 2.15 -13.39
N THR A 77 2.05 3.02 -14.39
CA THR A 77 0.97 3.47 -15.27
C THR A 77 0.49 2.38 -16.21
N VAL A 78 1.40 1.56 -16.77
CA VAL A 78 0.98 0.44 -17.64
C VAL A 78 0.21 -0.63 -16.83
N LEU A 79 0.56 -0.85 -15.56
CA LEU A 79 -0.18 -1.78 -14.70
C LEU A 79 -1.58 -1.28 -14.34
N VAL A 80 -1.74 0.02 -14.09
CA VAL A 80 -3.06 0.65 -13.92
C VAL A 80 -3.89 0.47 -15.19
N LEU A 81 -3.30 0.72 -16.36
CA LEU A 81 -3.97 0.49 -17.64
C LEU A 81 -4.39 -0.98 -17.82
N GLN A 82 -3.54 -1.94 -17.42
CA GLN A 82 -3.87 -3.36 -17.49
C GLN A 82 -5.03 -3.73 -16.56
N ALA A 83 -5.05 -3.20 -15.33
CA ALA A 83 -6.15 -3.42 -14.39
C ALA A 83 -7.48 -2.84 -14.93
N ASP A 84 -7.43 -1.69 -15.59
CA ASP A 84 -8.60 -1.07 -16.23
C ASP A 84 -9.06 -1.89 -17.46
N ILE A 85 -8.13 -2.41 -18.27
CA ILE A 85 -8.42 -3.33 -19.38
C ILE A 85 -9.10 -4.60 -18.86
N ASP A 86 -8.62 -5.18 -17.77
CA ASP A 86 -9.20 -6.38 -17.18
C ASP A 86 -10.58 -6.12 -16.57
N ASN A 87 -10.77 -4.96 -15.93
CA ASN A 87 -12.05 -4.55 -15.37
C ASN A 87 -13.09 -4.29 -16.47
N THR A 88 -12.70 -3.57 -17.53
CA THR A 88 -13.58 -3.34 -18.70
C THR A 88 -13.93 -4.64 -19.42
N ASN A 89 -13.02 -5.62 -19.49
CA ASN A 89 -13.32 -6.95 -20.02
C ASN A 89 -14.41 -7.65 -19.18
N LYS A 90 -14.29 -7.63 -17.85
CA LYS A 90 -15.30 -8.21 -16.96
C LYS A 90 -16.68 -7.54 -17.13
N LEU A 91 -16.70 -6.22 -17.27
CA LEU A 91 -17.93 -5.46 -17.53
C LEU A 91 -18.53 -5.78 -18.90
N LEU A 92 -17.71 -5.95 -19.93
CA LEU A 92 -18.14 -6.36 -21.26
C LEU A 92 -18.78 -7.75 -21.25
N GLN A 93 -18.16 -8.71 -20.57
CA GLN A 93 -18.71 -10.05 -20.40
C GLN A 93 -20.05 -10.01 -19.64
N LEU A 94 -20.15 -9.19 -18.59
CA LEU A 94 -21.41 -8.99 -17.86
C LEU A 94 -22.49 -8.37 -18.75
N ALA A 95 -22.14 -7.34 -19.54
CA ALA A 95 -23.06 -6.69 -20.47
C ALA A 95 -23.56 -7.68 -21.53
N ARG A 96 -22.66 -8.50 -22.11
CA ARG A 96 -22.99 -9.55 -23.07
C ARG A 96 -24.00 -10.54 -22.51
N THR A 97 -23.71 -11.12 -21.33
CA THR A 97 -24.62 -12.08 -20.70
C THR A 97 -25.98 -11.48 -20.33
N THR A 98 -26.05 -10.16 -20.07
CA THR A 98 -27.30 -9.46 -19.77
C THR A 98 -28.11 -9.20 -21.03
N ILE A 99 -27.45 -8.80 -22.13
CA ILE A 99 -28.07 -8.54 -23.43
C ILE A 99 -28.57 -9.84 -24.07
N GLU A 100 -27.79 -10.92 -24.01
CA GLU A 100 -28.19 -12.25 -24.50
C GLU A 100 -29.43 -12.78 -23.77
N LYS A 101 -29.62 -12.43 -22.48
CA LYS A 101 -30.82 -12.78 -21.70
C LYS A 101 -32.04 -11.90 -22.01
N GLY A 102 -31.84 -10.72 -22.61
CA GLY A 102 -32.85 -9.66 -22.74
C GLY A 102 -33.58 -9.59 -24.09
N ASN A 103 -33.49 -10.62 -24.95
CA ASN A 103 -33.86 -10.57 -26.37
C ASN A 103 -33.08 -9.48 -27.13
N ALA A 104 -31.83 -9.79 -27.46
CA ALA A 104 -30.92 -8.89 -28.15
C ALA A 104 -31.40 -8.58 -29.59
N THR A 105 -31.42 -7.30 -29.95
CA THR A 105 -31.57 -6.88 -31.36
C THR A 105 -30.23 -6.94 -32.10
N PRO A 106 -30.23 -7.23 -33.42
CA PRO A 106 -29.00 -7.36 -34.21
C PRO A 106 -28.07 -6.14 -34.11
N GLY A 107 -28.62 -4.93 -34.10
CA GLY A 107 -27.83 -3.69 -33.97
C GLY A 107 -27.13 -3.54 -32.61
N ILE A 108 -27.70 -4.10 -31.52
CA ILE A 108 -27.05 -4.10 -30.20
C ILE A 108 -25.90 -5.12 -30.18
N LEU A 109 -26.08 -6.27 -30.85
CA LEU A 109 -25.03 -7.28 -30.98
C LEU A 109 -23.85 -6.78 -31.82
N ASP A 110 -24.11 -6.07 -32.93
CA ASP A 110 -23.06 -5.45 -33.75
C ASP A 110 -22.29 -4.36 -32.99
N ALA A 111 -22.98 -3.52 -32.23
CA ALA A 111 -22.35 -2.51 -31.38
C ALA A 111 -21.48 -3.15 -30.29
N LEU A 112 -21.94 -4.26 -29.70
CA LEU A 112 -21.19 -5.01 -28.69
C LEU A 112 -19.95 -5.68 -29.30
N ALA A 113 -20.07 -6.29 -30.48
CA ALA A 113 -18.93 -6.88 -31.20
C ALA A 113 -17.89 -5.81 -31.59
N SER A 114 -18.34 -4.62 -31.98
CA SER A 114 -17.45 -3.47 -32.23
C SER A 114 -16.70 -3.05 -30.95
N LEU A 115 -17.38 -3.03 -29.80
CA LEU A 115 -16.78 -2.69 -28.51
C LEU A 115 -15.80 -3.77 -28.01
N GLU A 116 -16.09 -5.05 -28.23
CA GLU A 116 -15.15 -6.16 -27.97
C GLU A 116 -13.91 -6.06 -28.87
N CYS A 117 -14.09 -5.69 -30.14
CA CYS A 117 -12.99 -5.49 -31.08
C CYS A 117 -12.09 -4.30 -30.69
N THR A 118 -12.68 -3.17 -30.24
CA THR A 118 -11.88 -2.04 -29.74
C THR A 118 -11.17 -2.37 -28.44
N HIS A 119 -11.80 -3.13 -27.54
CA HIS A 119 -11.16 -3.63 -26.32
C HIS A 119 -9.96 -4.54 -26.63
N ALA A 120 -10.10 -5.49 -27.56
CA ALA A 120 -9.01 -6.36 -28.00
C ALA A 120 -7.84 -5.57 -28.61
N LYS A 121 -8.14 -4.52 -29.39
CA LYS A 121 -7.10 -3.62 -29.94
C LYS A 121 -6.38 -2.85 -28.82
N LEU A 122 -7.12 -2.37 -27.82
CA LEU A 122 -6.54 -1.65 -26.68
C LEU A 122 -5.61 -2.57 -25.86
N ALA A 123 -6.01 -3.83 -25.66
CA ALA A 123 -5.20 -4.84 -24.98
C ALA A 123 -3.89 -5.12 -25.74
N ALA A 124 -3.97 -5.33 -27.06
CA ALA A 124 -2.79 -5.52 -27.89
C ALA A 124 -1.86 -4.29 -27.86
N GLN A 125 -2.41 -3.07 -27.86
CA GLN A 125 -1.62 -1.85 -27.73
C GLN A 125 -0.91 -1.77 -26.37
N ALA A 126 -1.56 -2.14 -25.27
CA ALA A 126 -0.93 -2.21 -23.95
C ALA A 126 0.23 -3.23 -23.92
N GLU A 127 0.09 -4.40 -24.56
CA GLU A 127 1.17 -5.37 -24.70
C GLU A 127 2.34 -4.85 -25.54
N THR A 128 2.06 -4.09 -26.61
CA THR A 128 3.12 -3.44 -27.40
C THR A 128 3.82 -2.34 -26.60
N LEU A 129 3.10 -1.57 -25.78
CA LEU A 129 3.68 -0.57 -24.88
C LEU A 129 4.58 -1.23 -23.84
N TYR A 130 4.15 -2.34 -23.25
CA TYR A 130 4.99 -3.15 -22.36
C TYR A 130 6.27 -3.64 -23.03
N SER A 131 6.17 -4.12 -24.27
CA SER A 131 7.33 -4.58 -25.05
C SER A 131 8.25 -3.42 -25.44
N SER A 132 7.69 -2.23 -25.68
CA SER A 132 8.43 -1.00 -25.99
C SER A 132 9.09 -0.35 -24.78
N LEU A 133 8.61 -0.64 -23.56
CA LEU A 133 9.15 -0.11 -22.31
C LEU A 133 10.61 -0.53 -22.06
N ASN A 134 11.12 -1.46 -22.87
CA ASN A 134 12.53 -1.78 -23.08
C ASN A 134 13.36 -1.73 -21.80
N VAL A 135 12.89 -2.46 -20.80
CA VAL A 135 13.55 -2.69 -19.50
C VAL A 135 15.00 -3.17 -19.72
N HIS A 136 15.25 -3.82 -20.86
CA HIS A 136 16.55 -4.32 -21.31
C HIS A 136 17.59 -3.23 -21.59
N ASN A 137 17.19 -2.13 -22.25
CA ASN A 137 18.10 -0.99 -22.50
C ASN A 137 18.37 -0.20 -21.22
N GLN A 138 17.42 -0.18 -20.27
CA GLN A 138 17.60 0.47 -18.98
C GLN A 138 18.36 -0.41 -17.98
N PHE A 139 18.36 -1.74 -18.14
CA PHE A 139 19.11 -2.69 -17.33
C PHE A 139 19.72 -3.76 -18.22
N SER A 140 20.96 -3.52 -18.67
CA SER A 140 21.73 -4.49 -19.45
C SER A 140 21.95 -5.81 -18.70
N GLU A 141 21.82 -5.81 -17.38
CA GLU A 141 21.83 -6.99 -16.50
C GLU A 141 20.65 -7.94 -16.77
N LEU A 142 19.53 -7.40 -17.28
CA LEU A 142 18.35 -8.19 -17.68
C LEU A 142 18.42 -8.64 -19.16
N SER A 143 19.54 -8.32 -19.83
CA SER A 143 20.17 -8.89 -21.03
C SER A 143 19.67 -10.23 -21.58
N HIS A 144 19.60 -11.17 -20.67
CA HIS A 144 19.52 -12.59 -21.00
C HIS A 144 18.30 -13.24 -20.34
N VAL A 145 17.39 -12.41 -19.83
CA VAL A 145 16.24 -12.83 -19.04
C VAL A 145 14.97 -12.73 -19.89
N SER A 146 14.14 -13.77 -19.86
CA SER A 146 12.89 -13.79 -20.62
C SER A 146 11.91 -12.70 -20.13
N LEU A 147 11.11 -12.17 -21.06
CA LEU A 147 10.08 -11.17 -20.75
C LEU A 147 9.10 -11.67 -19.67
N ASP A 148 8.71 -12.95 -19.73
CA ASP A 148 7.81 -13.59 -18.77
C ASP A 148 8.40 -13.62 -17.35
N PHE A 149 9.72 -13.79 -17.24
CA PHE A 149 10.40 -13.73 -15.95
C PHE A 149 10.41 -12.30 -15.41
N VAL A 150 10.70 -11.30 -16.25
CA VAL A 150 10.65 -9.88 -15.86
C VAL A 150 9.24 -9.48 -15.39
N ARG A 151 8.20 -9.95 -16.09
CA ARG A 151 6.79 -9.75 -15.70
C ARG A 151 6.50 -10.37 -14.34
N THR A 152 6.91 -11.63 -14.14
CA THR A 152 6.75 -12.33 -12.86
C THR A 152 7.46 -11.62 -11.72
N LEU A 153 8.69 -11.11 -11.97
CA LEU A 153 9.48 -10.38 -10.99
C LEU A 153 8.82 -9.04 -10.60
N LEU A 154 8.23 -8.34 -11.56
CA LEU A 154 7.49 -7.10 -11.33
C LEU A 154 6.25 -7.36 -10.45
N MET A 155 5.47 -8.41 -10.76
CA MET A 155 4.32 -8.81 -9.95
C MET A 155 4.72 -9.22 -8.53
N ALA A 156 5.82 -9.97 -8.37
CA ALA A 156 6.34 -10.36 -7.07
C ALA A 156 6.80 -9.16 -6.24
N ARG A 157 7.43 -8.16 -6.87
CA ARG A 157 7.79 -6.89 -6.23
C ARG A 157 6.55 -6.15 -5.72
N ASP A 158 5.47 -6.11 -6.49
CA ASP A 158 4.26 -5.39 -6.09
C ASP A 158 3.52 -6.10 -4.96
N LEU A 159 3.44 -7.43 -5.01
CA LEU A 159 2.96 -8.23 -3.88
C LEU A 159 3.77 -7.92 -2.61
N LYS A 160 5.10 -7.89 -2.72
CA LYS A 160 5.98 -7.52 -1.60
C LYS A 160 5.69 -6.09 -1.10
N ILE A 161 5.52 -5.10 -1.98
CA ILE A 161 5.18 -3.72 -1.60
C ILE A 161 3.80 -3.67 -0.91
N ASN A 162 2.82 -4.41 -1.41
CA ASN A 162 1.47 -4.45 -0.84
C ASN A 162 1.45 -5.10 0.54
N ILE A 163 2.18 -6.20 0.72
CA ILE A 163 2.39 -6.84 2.02
C ILE A 163 3.08 -5.87 2.98
N TRP A 164 4.12 -5.17 2.52
CA TRP A 164 4.81 -4.18 3.35
C TRP A 164 3.88 -3.04 3.76
N LYS A 165 3.11 -2.45 2.83
CA LYS A 165 2.13 -1.40 3.14
C LYS A 165 1.09 -1.88 4.16
N ARG A 166 0.62 -3.12 4.03
CA ARG A 166 -0.33 -3.72 4.97
C ARG A 166 0.32 -3.94 6.34
N ALA A 167 1.54 -4.48 6.39
CA ALA A 167 2.27 -4.72 7.62
C ALA A 167 2.57 -3.41 8.35
N VAL A 168 3.01 -2.37 7.63
CA VAL A 168 3.23 -1.02 8.18
C VAL A 168 1.92 -0.39 8.63
N GLY A 169 0.84 -0.54 7.86
CA GLY A 169 -0.49 -0.08 8.24
C GLY A 169 -0.98 -0.74 9.53
N SER A 170 -0.84 -2.07 9.63
CA SER A 170 -1.14 -2.81 10.86
C SER A 170 -0.22 -2.40 12.01
N PHE A 171 1.08 -2.18 11.77
CA PHE A 171 2.01 -1.71 12.80
C PHE A 171 1.58 -0.34 13.35
N PHE A 172 1.22 0.62 12.49
CA PHE A 172 0.68 1.91 12.93
C PHE A 172 -0.71 1.79 13.58
N GLU A 173 -1.52 0.81 13.18
CA GLU A 173 -2.78 0.50 13.85
C GLU A 173 -2.56 -0.04 15.26
N TRP A 174 -1.57 -0.94 15.44
CA TRP A 174 -1.15 -1.41 16.76
C TRP A 174 -0.59 -0.28 17.61
N ASP A 175 0.26 0.59 17.05
CA ASP A 175 0.77 1.78 17.74
C ASP A 175 -0.37 2.75 18.12
N ARG A 176 -1.37 2.91 17.24
CA ARG A 176 -2.56 3.73 17.51
C ARG A 176 -3.47 3.11 18.56
N LEU A 177 -3.63 1.78 18.56
CA LEU A 177 -4.35 1.04 19.59
C LEU A 177 -3.58 1.10 20.92
N ASP A 178 -2.26 1.01 20.90
CA ASP A 178 -1.42 1.14 22.09
C ASP A 178 -1.49 2.55 22.67
N CYS A 179 -1.52 3.58 21.81
CA CYS A 179 -1.83 4.95 22.20
C CYS A 179 -3.26 5.11 22.75
N ALA A 180 -4.23 4.32 22.27
CA ALA A 180 -5.61 4.30 22.77
C ALA A 180 -5.76 3.51 24.09
N VAL A 181 -4.81 2.63 24.43
CA VAL A 181 -4.75 1.85 25.68
C VAL A 181 -4.23 2.70 26.86
N GLY A 182 -3.99 4.00 26.68
CA GLY A 182 -3.73 5.00 27.73
C GLY A 182 -4.85 5.23 28.77
N GLY A 183 -5.69 4.22 29.04
CA GLY A 183 -6.79 4.25 29.98
C GLY A 183 -8.13 4.44 29.30
N LYS A 184 -9.15 3.79 29.86
CA LYS A 184 -10.54 3.70 29.40
C LYS A 184 -11.26 5.05 29.20
N ASP A 185 -10.62 6.17 29.57
CA ASP A 185 -11.21 7.51 29.62
C ASP A 185 -10.29 8.60 29.01
N LYS A 186 -9.46 8.28 28.01
CA LYS A 186 -8.78 9.33 27.20
C LYS A 186 -8.18 8.84 25.88
N PRO A 187 -9.00 8.52 24.86
CA PRO A 187 -8.53 8.64 23.50
C PRO A 187 -8.20 10.12 23.24
N LEU A 188 -7.14 10.42 22.49
CA LEU A 188 -6.80 11.79 22.03
C LEU A 188 -7.99 12.56 21.40
N GLY A 189 -9.06 11.87 21.02
CA GLY A 189 -10.33 12.46 20.57
C GLY A 189 -11.20 13.11 21.66
N GLU A 190 -11.01 12.82 22.95
CA GLU A 190 -11.79 13.43 24.04
C GLU A 190 -11.37 14.89 24.30
N PHE A 191 -10.07 15.20 24.12
CA PHE A 191 -9.59 16.59 24.09
C PHE A 191 -10.30 17.42 23.03
N HIS A 192 -10.61 16.82 21.87
CA HIS A 192 -11.29 17.52 20.78
C HIS A 192 -12.79 17.66 21.05
N ARG A 193 -13.43 16.66 21.67
CA ARG A 193 -14.85 16.73 22.10
C ARG A 193 -15.09 17.75 23.21
N GLU A 194 -14.18 17.84 24.18
CA GLU A 194 -14.25 18.80 25.28
C GLU A 194 -14.03 20.24 24.78
N LEU A 195 -13.17 20.41 23.77
CA LEU A 195 -12.99 21.65 22.99
C LEU A 195 -14.28 22.11 22.30
N VAL A 196 -15.00 21.21 21.63
CA VAL A 196 -16.28 21.52 20.98
C VAL A 196 -17.33 21.88 22.02
N LEU A 197 -17.46 21.12 23.12
CA LEU A 197 -18.47 21.40 24.15
C LEU A 197 -18.22 22.70 24.91
N LEU A 198 -16.96 23.10 25.15
CA LEU A 198 -16.63 24.36 25.81
C LEU A 198 -16.79 25.58 24.91
N LEU A 199 -16.56 25.44 23.60
CA LEU A 199 -16.78 26.51 22.62
C LEU A 199 -18.25 26.70 22.26
N THR A 200 -19.07 25.64 22.35
CA THR A 200 -20.52 25.70 22.07
C THR A 200 -21.36 26.14 23.29
N ARG A 201 -20.73 26.36 24.45
CA ARG A 201 -21.39 26.84 25.70
C ARG A 201 -21.14 28.32 26.01
N ARG A 202 -20.79 29.13 25.00
CA ARG A 202 -20.79 30.60 25.07
C ARG A 202 -21.93 31.17 24.23
#